data_AF-A0A401YPC0-F1
#
_entry.id   AF-A0A401YPC0-F1
#
_cell.length_a   1.000
_cell.length_b   1.000
_cell.length_c   1.000
_cell.angle_alpha   90.00
_cell.angle_beta   90.00
_cell.angle_gamma   90.00
#
_symmetry.space_group_name_H-M   'P 1'
#
loop_
_entity.id
_entity.type
_entity.pdbx_description
1 polymer ?
#
loop_
_entity_poly.entity_id
_entity_poly.type
_entity_poly.pdbx_seq_one_letter_code
_entity_poly.pdbx_strand_id
1 'polypeptide(L)'
;MGWGIRRAAVAAAVVGVLVSGATACQKQDRGADADRKGKTSEPVGTADTDGRAGDGDLRVEGVFLTVTPGTLAGVRCRTAFMETYIGTITFADGHRGGRITISYGGSSGGMKQEEIDVPAGKKSITKTFAYSEFLSGGSIAAGQLNVLKPNPVGSATVRPTGTCSEGGTWGGTTTGGGGW
;
A
#
# COMPACT_ATOMS: atom_id res chain seq x y z
N MET A 1 24.62 -7.03 -36.13
CA MET A 1 24.70 -7.99 -35.01
C MET A 1 23.29 -8.36 -34.61
N GLY A 2 22.87 -9.60 -34.87
CA GLY A 2 21.54 -10.09 -34.52
C GLY A 2 21.55 -10.81 -33.18
N TRP A 3 20.48 -10.65 -32.41
CA TRP A 3 20.07 -11.65 -31.43
C TRP A 3 18.55 -11.67 -31.33
N GLY A 4 17.92 -12.66 -31.96
CA GLY A 4 16.71 -13.28 -31.41
C GLY A 4 17.15 -14.35 -30.40
N ILE A 5 16.31 -15.14 -29.74
CA ILE A 5 14.95 -15.61 -30.01
C ILE A 5 14.47 -16.28 -28.70
N ARG A 6 13.14 -16.45 -28.56
CA ARG A 6 12.39 -17.62 -28.01
C ARG A 6 11.63 -17.40 -26.70
N ARG A 7 10.32 -17.23 -26.91
CA ARG A 7 9.23 -17.59 -26.00
C ARG A 7 9.36 -19.06 -25.57
N ALA A 8 9.08 -19.35 -24.31
CA ALA A 8 8.75 -20.69 -23.85
C ALA A 8 7.40 -20.63 -23.10
N ALA A 9 6.38 -21.21 -23.72
CA ALA A 9 5.14 -21.59 -23.05
C ALA A 9 5.39 -22.94 -22.37
N VAL A 10 4.92 -23.10 -21.13
CA VAL A 10 4.89 -24.40 -20.45
C VAL A 10 3.43 -24.74 -20.21
N ALA A 11 2.98 -25.79 -20.88
CA ALA A 11 1.67 -26.41 -20.71
C ALA A 11 1.81 -27.73 -19.94
N ALA A 12 0.85 -27.93 -19.04
CA ALA A 12 0.20 -29.16 -18.60
C ALA A 12 1.03 -30.37 -18.10
N ALA A 13 0.67 -30.84 -16.90
CA ALA A 13 0.54 -32.27 -16.64
C ALA A 13 -0.56 -32.51 -15.58
N VAL A 14 -1.66 -33.14 -16.00
CA VAL A 14 -2.65 -33.77 -15.14
C VAL A 14 -2.14 -35.18 -14.85
N VAL A 15 -1.98 -35.53 -13.57
CA VAL A 15 -1.75 -36.92 -13.14
C VAL A 15 -2.77 -37.25 -12.07
N GLY A 16 -3.76 -38.07 -12.45
CA GLY A 16 -4.63 -38.75 -11.51
C GLY A 16 -3.90 -39.96 -10.91
N VAL A 17 -4.08 -40.17 -9.61
CA VAL A 17 -3.78 -41.44 -8.95
C VAL A 17 -5.03 -41.89 -8.21
N LEU A 18 -5.62 -42.97 -8.73
CA LEU A 18 -6.56 -43.84 -8.06
C LEU A 18 -5.86 -44.55 -6.90
N VAL A 19 -6.46 -44.54 -5.71
CA VAL A 19 -6.20 -45.56 -4.69
C VAL A 19 -7.53 -46.16 -4.26
N SER A 20 -7.75 -47.40 -4.68
CA SER A 20 -8.76 -48.32 -4.18
C SER A 20 -8.24 -49.01 -2.92
N GLY A 21 -9.14 -49.22 -1.95
CA GLY A 21 -9.06 -50.38 -1.04
C GLY A 21 -8.86 -50.05 0.44
N ALA A 22 -9.91 -50.25 1.23
CA ALA A 22 -9.88 -51.12 2.41
C ALA A 22 -11.30 -51.35 2.91
N THR A 23 -11.77 -52.58 2.69
CA THR A 23 -12.96 -53.20 3.23
C THR A 23 -12.83 -53.35 4.75
N ALA A 24 -13.80 -52.86 5.51
CA ALA A 24 -14.03 -53.32 6.89
C ALA A 24 -15.53 -53.49 7.11
N CYS A 25 -15.92 -54.71 7.47
CA CYS A 25 -17.29 -55.14 7.71
C CYS A 25 -17.91 -54.39 8.89
N GLN A 26 -19.10 -53.82 8.70
CA GLN A 26 -20.12 -53.86 9.75
C GLN A 26 -21.46 -54.30 9.14
N LYS A 27 -21.80 -55.54 9.49
CA LYS A 27 -23.13 -56.12 9.39
C LYS A 27 -23.91 -55.65 10.61
N GLN A 28 -24.99 -54.90 10.42
CA GLN A 28 -26.08 -54.81 11.39
C GLN A 28 -27.36 -54.36 10.68
N ASP A 29 -28.11 -55.40 10.30
CA ASP A 29 -29.56 -55.58 10.35
C ASP A 29 -30.52 -54.54 9.75
N ARG A 30 -31.39 -55.08 8.89
CA ARG A 30 -32.52 -54.44 8.23
C ARG A 30 -33.57 -53.95 9.24
N GLY A 31 -34.10 -52.76 9.00
CA GLY A 31 -35.38 -52.29 9.51
C GLY A 31 -35.94 -51.23 8.56
N ALA A 32 -37.15 -51.47 8.05
CA ALA A 32 -37.84 -50.62 7.10
C ALA A 32 -38.61 -49.46 7.78
N ASP A 33 -38.98 -48.50 6.94
CA ASP A 33 -40.12 -47.58 7.01
C ASP A 33 -39.99 -46.16 7.60
N ALA A 34 -40.68 -45.26 6.89
CA ALA A 34 -41.16 -43.91 7.21
C ALA A 34 -40.27 -42.69 6.88
N ASP A 35 -40.44 -42.22 5.64
CA ASP A 35 -40.85 -40.85 5.26
C ASP A 35 -40.88 -39.76 6.37
N ARG A 36 -39.99 -38.75 6.28
CA ARG A 36 -40.38 -37.36 6.56
C ARG A 36 -39.44 -36.33 5.91
N LYS A 37 -40.00 -35.64 4.92
CA LYS A 37 -39.57 -34.38 4.32
C LYS A 37 -39.34 -33.29 5.39
N GLY A 38 -38.20 -32.60 5.35
CA GLY A 38 -37.94 -31.42 6.17
C GLY A 38 -36.60 -30.74 5.89
N LYS A 39 -36.60 -29.74 5.00
CA LYS A 39 -35.59 -28.68 4.93
C LYS A 39 -35.50 -27.98 6.29
N THR A 40 -34.30 -27.75 6.80
CA THR A 40 -33.78 -26.41 7.12
C THR A 40 -32.38 -26.55 7.72
N SER A 41 -31.47 -25.81 7.10
CA SER A 41 -30.05 -25.71 7.39
C SER A 41 -29.82 -24.76 8.57
N GLU A 42 -29.05 -25.17 9.56
CA GLU A 42 -28.28 -24.26 10.42
C GLU A 42 -26.97 -24.98 10.79
N PRO A 43 -25.80 -24.55 10.29
CA PRO A 43 -24.57 -24.81 11.00
C PRO A 43 -24.38 -23.69 12.03
N VAL A 44 -24.29 -24.09 13.29
CA VAL A 44 -23.80 -23.29 14.42
C VAL A 44 -22.48 -22.63 14.02
N GLY A 45 -22.51 -21.30 13.90
CA GLY A 45 -21.32 -20.47 13.74
C GLY A 45 -20.57 -20.40 15.06
N THR A 46 -19.65 -21.35 15.27
CA THR A 46 -18.60 -21.18 16.29
C THR A 46 -17.68 -20.07 15.80
N ALA A 47 -17.72 -18.92 16.47
CA ALA A 47 -16.76 -17.85 16.26
C ALA A 47 -15.38 -18.33 16.74
N ASP A 48 -14.58 -18.80 15.79
CA ASP A 48 -13.17 -19.13 16.00
C ASP A 48 -12.37 -17.83 15.92
N THR A 49 -12.08 -17.23 17.09
CA THR A 49 -11.13 -16.14 17.24
C THR A 49 -9.71 -16.69 17.33
N ASP A 50 -9.26 -17.44 16.34
CA ASP A 50 -7.84 -17.59 16.05
C ASP A 50 -7.58 -16.82 14.75
N GLY A 51 -6.83 -15.73 14.85
CA GLY A 51 -6.45 -14.88 13.71
C GLY A 51 -5.56 -15.62 12.70
N ARG A 52 -6.14 -16.56 11.96
CA ARG A 52 -5.54 -17.13 10.76
C ARG A 52 -5.57 -16.05 9.68
N ALA A 53 -4.41 -15.79 9.09
CA ALA A 53 -4.36 -15.08 7.82
C ALA A 53 -5.25 -15.84 6.82
N GLY A 54 -6.28 -15.19 6.29
CA GLY A 54 -6.95 -15.68 5.08
C GLY A 54 -8.44 -16.02 5.15
N ASP A 55 -9.27 -15.28 5.88
CA ASP A 55 -10.73 -15.36 5.67
C ASP A 55 -11.42 -14.02 5.35
N GLY A 56 -10.83 -12.90 5.77
CA GLY A 56 -11.39 -11.57 5.49
C GLY A 56 -11.17 -11.06 4.06
N ASP A 57 -12.05 -10.18 3.62
CA ASP A 57 -11.82 -9.38 2.41
C ASP A 57 -10.71 -8.34 2.64
N LEU A 58 -9.94 -8.04 1.60
CA LEU A 58 -8.96 -6.96 1.66
C LEU A 58 -9.70 -5.62 1.84
N ARG A 59 -9.43 -4.93 2.94
CA ARG A 59 -9.96 -3.61 3.24
C ARG A 59 -8.85 -2.72 3.80
N VAL A 60 -8.76 -1.50 3.28
CA VAL A 60 -7.85 -0.49 3.82
C VAL A 60 -8.53 0.24 4.98
N GLU A 61 -7.82 0.37 6.09
CA GLU A 61 -8.27 1.05 7.31
C GLU A 61 -7.68 2.45 7.46
N GLY A 62 -6.44 2.66 7.02
CA GLY A 62 -5.74 3.92 7.22
C GLY A 62 -4.63 4.14 6.22
N VAL A 63 -4.36 5.41 5.94
CA VAL A 63 -3.23 5.85 5.12
C VAL A 63 -2.55 7.02 5.83
N PHE A 64 -1.31 6.80 6.25
CA PHE A 64 -0.48 7.82 6.90
C PHE A 64 0.63 8.23 5.96
N LEU A 65 0.89 9.53 5.86
CA LEU A 65 1.94 10.07 5.00
C LEU A 65 2.89 10.92 5.82
N THR A 66 4.18 10.77 5.57
CA THR A 66 5.24 11.61 6.14
C THR A 66 6.16 12.08 5.03
N VAL A 67 6.90 13.16 5.28
CA VAL A 67 7.83 13.75 4.32
C VAL A 67 9.20 13.97 4.94
N THR A 68 10.24 13.72 4.15
CA THR A 68 11.64 13.91 4.53
C THR A 68 12.39 14.62 3.41
N PRO A 69 13.13 15.71 3.69
CA PRO A 69 13.23 16.41 4.97
C PRO A 69 11.90 17.03 5.42
N GLY A 70 11.62 17.03 6.72
CA GLY A 70 10.37 17.58 7.28
C GLY A 70 10.33 19.11 7.40
N THR A 71 11.40 19.80 7.01
CA THR A 71 11.55 21.25 7.11
C THR A 71 12.45 21.81 6.01
N LEU A 72 12.19 23.06 5.63
CA LEU A 72 13.03 23.87 4.74
C LEU A 72 14.07 24.73 5.50
N ALA A 73 14.24 24.52 6.81
CA ALA A 73 15.23 25.27 7.60
C ALA A 73 16.64 25.11 7.01
N GLY A 74 17.31 26.24 6.76
CA GLY A 74 18.64 26.28 6.16
C GLY A 74 18.69 26.01 4.65
N VAL A 75 17.54 25.76 4.01
CA VAL A 75 17.46 25.60 2.56
C VAL A 75 17.42 26.98 1.90
N ARG A 76 18.24 27.16 0.87
CA ARG A 76 18.25 28.40 0.09
C ARG A 76 17.10 28.41 -0.91
N CYS A 77 16.45 29.55 -1.07
CA CYS A 77 15.55 29.72 -2.21
C CYS A 77 16.37 29.72 -3.52
N ARG A 78 15.69 29.41 -4.62
CA ARG A 78 16.26 29.28 -5.97
C ARG A 78 17.26 28.13 -6.12
N THR A 79 17.11 27.08 -5.31
CA THR A 79 17.80 25.81 -5.47
C THR A 79 16.81 24.67 -5.66
N ALA A 80 17.25 23.58 -6.27
CA ALA A 80 16.49 22.34 -6.29
C ALA A 80 16.42 21.76 -4.88
N PHE A 81 15.24 21.28 -4.49
CA PHE A 81 15.00 20.60 -3.23
C PHE A 81 14.33 19.26 -3.53
N MET A 82 14.88 18.19 -2.93
CA MET A 82 14.34 16.85 -3.08
C MET A 82 13.59 16.47 -1.81
N GLU A 83 12.32 16.13 -1.97
CA GLU A 83 11.47 15.61 -0.92
C GLU A 83 11.14 14.15 -1.18
N THR A 84 11.12 13.37 -0.11
CA THR A 84 10.77 11.95 -0.11
C THR A 84 9.56 11.75 0.78
N TYR A 85 8.48 11.27 0.20
CA TYR A 85 7.27 10.89 0.92
C TYR A 85 7.30 9.41 1.25
N ILE A 86 6.91 9.09 2.48
CA ILE A 86 6.81 7.72 2.98
C ILE A 86 5.39 7.52 3.49
N GLY A 87 4.62 6.74 2.73
CA GLY A 87 3.24 6.38 3.02
C GLY A 87 3.15 5.01 3.68
N THR A 88 2.36 4.90 4.74
CA THR A 88 2.00 3.62 5.39
C THR A 88 0.52 3.38 5.20
N ILE A 89 0.17 2.29 4.52
CA ILE A 89 -1.21 1.86 4.29
C ILE A 89 -1.47 0.70 5.25
N THR A 90 -2.50 0.79 6.09
CA THR A 90 -2.88 -0.25 7.04
C THR A 90 -4.14 -0.98 6.57
N PHE A 91 -4.22 -2.27 6.85
CA PHE A 91 -5.28 -3.15 6.42
C PHE A 91 -5.97 -3.80 7.61
N ALA A 92 -7.24 -4.15 7.41
CA ALA A 92 -8.00 -4.96 8.36
C ALA A 92 -7.31 -6.31 8.57
N ASP A 93 -7.30 -6.79 9.81
CA ASP A 93 -6.69 -8.07 10.17
C ASP A 93 -7.35 -9.26 9.47
N GLY A 94 -6.60 -10.35 9.27
CA GLY A 94 -7.15 -11.63 8.78
C GLY A 94 -7.51 -11.67 7.28
N HIS A 95 -7.23 -10.62 6.51
CA HIS A 95 -7.55 -10.58 5.08
C HIS A 95 -6.78 -11.61 4.22
N ARG A 96 -7.39 -12.07 3.12
CA ARG A 96 -6.81 -13.03 2.15
C ARG A 96 -5.73 -12.48 1.21
N GLY A 97 -5.40 -11.21 1.37
CA GLY A 97 -4.57 -10.49 0.41
C GLY A 97 -5.36 -10.10 -0.84
N GLY A 98 -4.68 -9.58 -1.85
CA GLY A 98 -5.31 -9.10 -3.08
C GLY A 98 -4.54 -7.92 -3.65
N ARG A 99 -5.21 -7.08 -4.43
CA ARG A 99 -4.62 -5.89 -5.02
C ARG A 99 -5.29 -4.62 -4.54
N ILE A 100 -4.47 -3.61 -4.29
CA ILE A 100 -4.95 -2.24 -4.15
C ILE A 100 -4.57 -1.42 -5.36
N THR A 101 -5.36 -0.40 -5.65
CA THR A 101 -5.00 0.66 -6.60
C THR A 101 -4.75 1.92 -5.80
N ILE A 102 -3.56 2.50 -5.93
CA ILE A 102 -3.18 3.74 -5.25
C ILE A 102 -3.00 4.87 -6.25
N SER A 103 -3.27 6.09 -5.80
CA SER A 103 -2.95 7.34 -6.48
C SER A 103 -2.09 8.20 -5.56
N TYR A 104 -0.91 8.59 -6.01
CA TYR A 104 0.04 9.34 -5.19
C TYR A 104 0.76 10.43 -5.96
N GLY A 105 1.11 11.50 -5.27
CA GLY A 105 1.99 12.51 -5.81
C GLY A 105 2.25 13.69 -4.88
N GLY A 106 3.30 14.45 -5.20
CA GLY A 106 3.57 15.78 -4.66
C GLY A 106 2.84 16.83 -5.50
N SER A 107 2.35 17.92 -4.93
CA SER A 107 1.48 18.86 -5.68
C SER A 107 2.16 19.68 -6.78
N SER A 108 3.48 19.56 -6.97
CA SER A 108 4.16 20.05 -8.19
C SER A 108 4.26 19.00 -9.30
N GLY A 109 3.97 17.73 -9.01
CA GLY A 109 3.88 16.64 -9.97
C GLY A 109 2.44 16.18 -10.19
N GLY A 110 2.13 15.66 -11.38
CA GLY A 110 0.86 14.95 -11.58
C GLY A 110 0.74 13.75 -10.64
N MET A 111 -0.49 13.44 -10.25
CA MET A 111 -0.79 12.20 -9.52
C MET A 111 -0.47 10.99 -10.40
N LYS A 112 0.24 10.03 -9.83
CA LYS A 112 0.55 8.74 -10.46
C LYS A 112 -0.36 7.67 -9.88
N GLN A 113 -0.80 6.74 -10.73
CA GLN A 113 -1.56 5.58 -10.29
C GLN A 113 -0.74 4.31 -10.42
N GLU A 114 -0.87 3.42 -9.44
CA GLU A 114 -0.15 2.15 -9.39
C GLU A 114 -1.01 1.09 -8.71
N GLU A 115 -0.76 -0.17 -9.05
CA GLU A 115 -1.38 -1.32 -8.38
C GLU A 115 -0.33 -2.06 -7.57
N ILE A 116 -0.70 -2.44 -6.35
CA ILE A 116 0.19 -3.13 -5.42
C ILE A 116 -0.49 -4.41 -4.95
N ASP A 117 0.25 -5.52 -5.05
CA ASP A 117 -0.15 -6.80 -4.45
C ASP A 117 0.08 -6.75 -2.93
N VAL A 118 -0.96 -7.08 -2.19
CA VAL A 118 -0.96 -7.21 -0.73
C VAL A 118 -1.00 -8.70 -0.39
N PRO A 119 0.07 -9.26 0.19
CA PRO A 119 0.05 -10.65 0.66
C PRO A 119 -1.01 -10.86 1.75
N ALA A 120 -1.52 -12.08 1.88
CA ALA A 120 -2.48 -12.44 2.93
C ALA A 120 -1.94 -12.12 4.34
N GLY A 121 -2.81 -11.61 5.21
CA GLY A 121 -2.51 -11.29 6.60
C GLY A 121 -1.50 -10.15 6.82
N LYS A 122 -1.13 -9.39 5.79
CA LYS A 122 -0.26 -8.22 5.94
C LYS A 122 -1.02 -7.04 6.54
N LYS A 123 -0.67 -6.69 7.78
CA LYS A 123 -1.26 -5.53 8.48
C LYS A 123 -0.97 -4.18 7.84
N SER A 124 0.17 -4.05 7.16
CA SER A 124 0.53 -2.80 6.48
C SER A 124 1.51 -3.01 5.32
N ILE A 125 1.54 -2.01 4.44
CA ILE A 125 2.59 -1.84 3.42
C ILE A 125 3.11 -0.41 3.46
N THR A 126 4.35 -0.24 2.99
CA THR A 126 5.00 1.06 2.87
C THR A 126 5.20 1.42 1.40
N LYS A 127 4.83 2.64 1.02
CA LYS A 127 5.06 3.21 -0.30
C LYS A 127 5.92 4.45 -0.20
N THR A 128 7.06 4.45 -0.87
CA THR A 128 7.97 5.59 -0.94
C THR A 128 7.96 6.19 -2.33
N PHE A 129 7.95 7.52 -2.42
CA PHE A 129 8.09 8.24 -3.67
C PHE A 129 8.77 9.59 -3.44
N ALA A 130 9.56 10.05 -4.41
CA ALA A 130 10.34 11.27 -4.30
C ALA A 130 9.97 12.26 -5.41
N TYR A 131 10.02 13.54 -5.06
CA TYR A 131 9.85 14.67 -5.97
C TYR A 131 11.01 15.63 -5.83
N SER A 132 11.35 16.29 -6.92
CA SER A 132 12.33 17.37 -6.95
C SER A 132 11.65 18.60 -7.51
N GLU A 133 11.73 19.69 -6.76
CA GLU A 133 11.13 20.97 -7.14
C GLU A 133 12.15 22.09 -6.97
N PHE A 134 12.02 23.12 -7.79
CA PHE A 134 12.81 24.34 -7.67
C PHE A 134 12.10 25.35 -6.76
N LEU A 135 12.72 25.71 -5.64
CA LEU A 135 12.10 26.57 -4.63
C LEU A 135 12.10 28.05 -5.05
N SER A 136 11.08 28.47 -5.81
CA SER A 136 10.96 29.84 -6.30
C SER A 136 10.25 30.81 -5.34
N GLY A 137 9.40 30.30 -4.43
CA GLY A 137 8.44 31.13 -3.67
C GLY A 137 8.39 30.88 -2.16
N GLY A 138 9.47 30.42 -1.52
CA GLY A 138 9.51 30.27 -0.07
C GLY A 138 8.91 28.96 0.45
N SER A 139 7.85 28.44 -0.16
CA SER A 139 7.20 27.19 0.23
C SER A 139 7.19 26.15 -0.88
N ILE A 140 7.17 24.87 -0.50
CA ILE A 140 6.96 23.74 -1.42
C ILE A 140 5.52 23.23 -1.34
N ALA A 141 5.08 22.64 -2.45
CA ALA A 141 3.78 22.05 -2.63
C ALA A 141 3.61 20.81 -1.71
N ALA A 142 2.41 20.56 -1.17
CA ALA A 142 2.14 19.37 -0.34
C ALA A 142 1.93 18.08 -1.16
N GLY A 143 2.34 16.93 -0.63
CA GLY A 143 2.07 15.62 -1.21
C GLY A 143 0.91 14.88 -0.57
N GLN A 144 0.40 13.89 -1.30
CA GLN A 144 -0.70 13.03 -0.90
C GLN A 144 -0.54 11.60 -1.42
N LEU A 145 -1.09 10.65 -0.67
CA LEU A 145 -1.29 9.26 -1.04
C LEU A 145 -2.76 8.88 -0.79
N ASN A 146 -3.41 8.31 -1.80
CA ASN A 146 -4.78 7.85 -1.76
C ASN A 146 -4.86 6.39 -2.23
N VAL A 147 -5.63 5.58 -1.53
CA VAL A 147 -6.10 4.30 -2.02
C VAL A 147 -7.42 4.54 -2.73
N LEU A 148 -7.56 4.04 -3.97
CA LEU A 148 -8.78 4.13 -4.78
C LEU A 148 -9.60 2.83 -4.71
N LYS A 149 -8.91 1.69 -4.65
CA LYS A 149 -9.49 0.34 -4.53
C LYS A 149 -8.71 -0.48 -3.51
N PRO A 150 -9.34 -1.40 -2.76
CA PRO A 150 -10.75 -1.85 -2.89
C PRO A 150 -11.78 -0.88 -2.31
N ASN A 151 -11.37 -0.03 -1.37
CA ASN A 151 -12.19 1.05 -0.82
C ASN A 151 -11.38 2.35 -0.78
N PRO A 152 -12.02 3.51 -1.00
CA PRO A 152 -11.32 4.79 -1.02
C PRO A 152 -10.88 5.19 0.39
N VAL A 153 -9.59 5.45 0.58
CA VAL A 153 -9.01 5.98 1.82
C VAL A 153 -7.86 6.92 1.47
N GLY A 154 -7.88 8.14 1.98
CA GLY A 154 -6.86 9.15 1.71
C GLY A 154 -6.01 9.47 2.93
N SER A 155 -4.76 9.84 2.68
CA SER A 155 -3.92 10.50 3.70
C SER A 155 -4.24 11.99 3.82
N ALA A 156 -3.88 12.56 4.97
CA ALA A 156 -3.69 14.00 5.07
C ALA A 156 -2.58 14.46 4.11
N THR A 157 -2.71 15.68 3.58
CA THR A 157 -1.64 16.28 2.79
C THR A 157 -0.50 16.71 3.71
N VAL A 158 0.74 16.44 3.30
CA VAL A 158 1.93 16.78 4.09
C VAL A 158 2.92 17.54 3.25
N ARG A 159 3.63 18.48 3.89
CA ARG A 159 4.71 19.25 3.27
C ARG A 159 5.80 19.54 4.29
N PRO A 160 7.05 19.73 3.85
CA PRO A 160 8.08 20.33 4.67
C PRO A 160 7.59 21.64 5.29
N THR A 161 7.85 21.81 6.58
CA THR A 161 7.52 23.02 7.33
C THR A 161 8.54 24.14 7.12
N GLY A 162 8.16 25.37 7.47
CA GLY A 162 9.02 26.53 7.32
C GLY A 162 9.09 27.06 5.89
N THR A 163 10.06 27.93 5.65
CA THR A 163 10.31 28.56 4.36
C THR A 163 11.78 28.47 4.00
N CYS A 164 12.10 28.40 2.71
CA CYS A 164 13.47 28.65 2.27
C CYS A 164 13.85 30.10 2.58
N SER A 165 15.13 30.33 2.81
CA SER A 165 15.68 31.68 2.95
C SER A 165 16.34 32.09 1.64
N GLU A 166 15.99 33.26 1.10
CA GLU A 166 16.93 33.94 0.21
C GLU A 166 18.20 34.15 1.04
N GLY A 167 19.30 33.49 0.67
CA GLY A 167 20.54 33.61 1.42
C GLY A 167 20.83 35.10 1.56
N GLY A 168 20.82 35.60 2.80
CA GLY A 168 21.01 37.02 3.04
C GLY A 168 22.24 37.48 2.26
N THR A 169 22.11 38.59 1.54
CA THR A 169 23.26 39.36 1.10
C THR A 169 24.16 39.41 2.32
N TRP A 170 25.33 38.75 2.27
CA TRP A 170 26.32 38.88 3.32
C TRP A 170 26.42 40.36 3.59
N GLY A 171 26.01 40.77 4.79
CA GLY A 171 26.07 42.15 5.21
C GLY A 171 27.53 42.56 5.14
N GLY A 172 27.94 43.08 3.99
CA GLY A 172 29.01 44.05 3.91
C GLY A 172 28.48 45.24 4.67
N THR A 173 28.63 45.22 5.98
CA THR A 173 28.74 46.45 6.75
C THR A 173 30.00 47.12 6.22
N THR A 174 29.89 47.87 5.13
CA THR A 174 30.80 48.96 4.87
C THR A 174 30.54 49.95 6.01
N THR A 175 31.25 49.74 7.11
CA THR A 175 31.62 50.79 8.05
C THR A 175 32.42 51.79 7.23
N GLY A 176 31.72 52.66 6.50
CA GLY A 176 32.28 53.84 5.88
C GLY A 176 32.61 54.80 7.01
N GLY A 177 33.85 54.74 7.49
CA GLY A 177 34.41 55.74 8.37
C GLY A 177 34.32 57.11 7.70
N GLY A 178 33.41 57.94 8.20
CA GLY A 178 33.42 59.38 7.96
C GLY A 178 34.49 60.01 8.85
N GLY A 179 35.73 59.98 8.38
CA GLY A 179 36.77 60.89 8.83
C GLY A 179 36.82 62.11 7.89
N TRP A 180 37.18 63.24 8.49
CA TRP A 180 37.31 64.62 7.98
C TRP A 180 36.03 65.45 8.03
#